data_AF-A0A1H4QZT3-F1
#
_entry.id   AF-A0A1H4QZT3-F1
#
_cell.length_a   1.000
_cell.length_b   1.000
_cell.length_c   1.000
_cell.angle_alpha   90.00
_cell.angle_beta   90.00
_cell.angle_gamma   90.00
#
_symmetry.space_group_name_H-M   'P 1'
#
loop_
_entity.id
_entity.type
_entity.pdbx_description
1 polymer ?
#
loop_
_entity_poly.entity_id
_entity_poly.type
_entity_poly.pdbx_seq_one_letter_code
_entity_poly.pdbx_strand_id
1 'polypeptide(L)'
;MKLNNKDLYNLLSEKGIHHLYHANTVGTSRTFIEQGGLMSRGAVESKGLNQTPQSSDAIDKVFDVWNDVFLDTVDLHTYFSRQNYYGPVLFKLTTDFLNEIDLDVWVTKDNPINWNVEMTDKQKYFVSVEELSENWEQYQRQRKMTTIKNNMDSILMDYVEEVIVDNPAVQITKTGLVFFNQAMADLKETLKINPPLKNKFKTRTCNGCFCRDNYLNQVSVPDLKRLFL
;
A
#
# COMPACT_ATOMS: atom_id res chain seq x y z
N MET A 1 -5.10 -19.16 1.42
CA MET A 1 -6.38 -19.50 2.10
C MET A 1 -6.59 -18.54 3.27
N LYS A 2 -7.81 -18.49 3.83
CA LYS A 2 -8.08 -17.67 5.03
C LYS A 2 -7.22 -18.19 6.18
N LEU A 3 -6.36 -17.33 6.70
CA LEU A 3 -5.55 -17.58 7.88
C LEU A 3 -6.32 -17.17 9.14
N ASN A 4 -5.97 -17.76 10.28
CA ASN A 4 -6.48 -17.30 11.56
C ASN A 4 -5.82 -15.95 11.90
N ASN A 5 -6.62 -14.89 12.04
CA ASN A 5 -6.08 -13.54 12.24
C ASN A 5 -5.29 -13.40 13.54
N LYS A 6 -5.73 -14.06 14.63
CA LYS A 6 -5.05 -14.00 15.93
C LYS A 6 -3.72 -14.75 15.92
N ASP A 7 -3.68 -15.92 15.27
CA ASP A 7 -2.43 -16.65 15.11
C ASP A 7 -1.45 -15.86 14.22
N LEU A 8 -1.96 -15.22 13.15
CA LEU A 8 -1.15 -14.35 12.30
C LEU A 8 -0.64 -13.13 13.06
N TYR A 9 -1.47 -12.49 13.89
CA TYR A 9 -1.06 -11.40 14.77
C TYR A 9 0.09 -11.81 15.68
N ASN A 10 -0.03 -12.96 16.35
CA ASN A 10 0.99 -13.49 17.24
C ASN A 10 2.30 -13.76 16.47
N LEU A 11 2.22 -14.42 15.30
CA LEU A 11 3.38 -14.68 14.46
C LEU A 11 4.07 -13.39 14.02
N LEU A 12 3.32 -12.39 13.55
CA LEU A 12 3.90 -11.09 13.15
C LEU A 12 4.58 -10.41 14.34
N SER A 13 3.96 -10.42 15.52
CA SER A 13 4.55 -9.88 16.74
C SER A 13 5.84 -10.61 17.13
N GLU A 14 5.88 -11.94 17.06
CA GLU A 14 7.09 -12.74 17.29
C GLU A 14 8.22 -12.39 16.31
N LYS A 15 7.88 -12.01 15.07
CA LYS A 15 8.83 -11.55 14.06
C LYS A 15 9.18 -10.05 14.18
N GLY A 16 8.70 -9.36 15.21
CA GLY A 16 8.92 -7.92 15.43
C GLY A 16 8.22 -7.03 14.39
N ILE A 17 7.12 -7.53 13.82
CA ILE A 17 6.31 -6.84 12.82
C ILE A 17 5.04 -6.34 13.50
N HIS A 18 5.06 -5.05 13.85
CA HIS A 18 3.93 -4.37 14.48
C HIS A 18 3.18 -3.45 13.51
N HIS A 19 3.69 -3.34 12.28
CA HIS A 19 3.11 -2.48 11.25
C HIS A 19 3.06 -3.16 9.90
N LEU A 20 1.98 -2.90 9.18
CA LEU A 20 1.85 -3.19 7.76
C LEU A 20 1.72 -1.88 6.97
N TYR A 21 2.00 -1.95 5.69
CA TYR A 21 2.24 -0.78 4.86
C TYR A 21 1.44 -0.85 3.56
N HIS A 22 0.84 0.26 3.14
CA HIS A 22 0.16 0.37 1.85
C HIS A 22 0.55 1.67 1.17
N ALA A 23 1.24 1.60 0.03
CA ALA A 23 1.64 2.77 -0.74
C ALA A 23 0.72 2.99 -1.94
N ASN A 24 0.43 4.24 -2.25
CA ASN A 24 -0.33 4.60 -3.44
C ASN A 24 0.02 5.99 -3.96
N THR A 25 -0.55 6.35 -5.11
CA THR A 25 -0.47 7.69 -5.67
C THR A 25 -1.26 8.69 -4.83
N VAL A 26 -1.01 9.99 -5.01
CA VAL A 26 -1.78 11.05 -4.32
C VAL A 26 -3.26 10.94 -4.67
N GLY A 27 -3.60 10.80 -5.96
CA GLY A 27 -4.98 10.69 -6.43
C GLY A 27 -5.75 9.54 -5.77
N THR A 28 -5.21 8.32 -5.76
CA THR A 28 -5.85 7.17 -5.10
C THR A 28 -5.90 7.35 -3.58
N SER A 29 -4.85 7.91 -2.97
CA SER A 29 -4.81 8.13 -1.52
C SER A 29 -5.86 9.15 -1.07
N ARG A 30 -6.15 10.18 -1.89
CA ARG A 30 -7.27 11.10 -1.62
C ARG A 30 -8.57 10.33 -1.51
N THR A 31 -8.87 9.46 -2.48
CA THR A 31 -10.08 8.62 -2.46
C THR A 31 -10.16 7.80 -1.18
N PHE A 32 -9.09 7.15 -0.75
CA PHE A 32 -9.11 6.39 0.51
C PHE A 32 -9.43 7.26 1.73
N ILE A 33 -8.84 8.46 1.80
CA ILE A 33 -9.10 9.40 2.91
C ILE A 33 -10.55 9.87 2.89
N GLU A 34 -11.07 10.25 1.72
CA GLU A 34 -12.45 10.72 1.51
C GLU A 34 -13.48 9.64 1.82
N GLN A 35 -13.17 8.37 1.51
CA GLN A 35 -14.05 7.23 1.78
C GLN A 35 -13.85 6.61 3.18
N GLY A 36 -12.93 7.14 3.98
CA GLY A 36 -12.73 6.66 5.34
C GLY A 36 -12.03 5.31 5.45
N GLY A 37 -11.19 4.91 4.49
CA GLY A 37 -10.45 3.65 4.55
C GLY A 37 -9.76 3.24 3.26
N LEU A 38 -8.87 2.25 3.37
CA LEU A 38 -8.30 1.57 2.21
C LEU A 38 -9.42 0.85 1.46
N MET A 39 -9.33 0.83 0.14
CA MET A 39 -10.31 0.16 -0.72
C MET A 39 -9.59 -0.67 -1.78
N SER A 40 -10.18 -1.79 -2.16
CA SER A 40 -9.70 -2.54 -3.31
C SER A 40 -9.93 -1.74 -4.60
N ARG A 41 -9.18 -2.05 -5.65
CA ARG A 41 -9.34 -1.38 -6.95
C ARG A 41 -10.73 -1.62 -7.53
N GLY A 42 -11.28 -2.81 -7.35
CA GLY A 42 -12.66 -3.13 -7.75
C GLY A 42 -13.73 -2.41 -6.95
N ALA A 43 -13.53 -2.21 -5.64
CA ALA A 43 -14.42 -1.38 -4.84
C ALA A 43 -14.48 0.06 -5.37
N VAL A 44 -13.31 0.66 -5.65
CA VAL A 44 -13.22 2.02 -6.20
C VAL A 44 -13.90 2.11 -7.58
N GLU A 45 -13.63 1.14 -8.48
CA GLU A 45 -14.27 1.09 -9.81
C GLU A 45 -15.80 0.95 -9.70
N SER A 46 -16.29 0.02 -8.87
CA SER A 46 -17.74 -0.24 -8.72
C SER A 46 -18.53 0.94 -8.16
N LYS A 47 -17.87 1.79 -7.34
CA LYS A 47 -18.47 2.98 -6.74
C LYS A 47 -18.30 4.24 -7.61
N GLY A 48 -17.71 4.11 -8.81
CA GLY A 48 -17.47 5.24 -9.72
C GLY A 48 -16.50 6.28 -9.16
N LEU A 49 -15.59 5.85 -8.28
CA LEU A 49 -14.63 6.71 -7.59
C LEU A 49 -13.32 6.82 -8.38
N ASN A 50 -12.51 7.82 -8.04
CA ASN A 50 -11.23 8.06 -8.70
C ASN A 50 -10.13 7.13 -8.16
N GLN A 51 -9.32 6.57 -9.05
CA GLN A 51 -8.03 5.94 -8.73
C GLN A 51 -7.09 6.13 -9.91
N THR A 52 -5.79 6.18 -9.62
CA THR A 52 -4.78 6.18 -10.67
C THR A 52 -4.69 4.79 -11.31
N PRO A 53 -4.70 4.68 -12.65
CA PRO A 53 -4.44 3.42 -13.34
C PRO A 53 -3.08 2.83 -12.95
N GLN A 54 -3.01 1.51 -12.83
CA GLN A 54 -1.77 0.78 -12.58
C GLN A 54 -1.50 -0.21 -13.70
N SER A 55 -0.22 -0.51 -13.94
CA SER A 55 0.17 -1.48 -14.98
C SER A 55 -0.31 -2.91 -14.69
N SER A 56 -0.63 -3.23 -13.43
CA SER A 56 -1.14 -4.54 -13.03
C SER A 56 -2.65 -4.69 -13.21
N ASP A 57 -3.41 -3.63 -13.54
CA ASP A 57 -4.88 -3.67 -13.50
C ASP A 57 -5.50 -4.83 -14.29
N ALA A 58 -4.98 -5.08 -15.49
CA ALA A 58 -5.46 -6.17 -16.33
C ALA A 58 -5.13 -7.55 -15.75
N ILE A 59 -3.92 -7.72 -15.19
CA ILE A 59 -3.49 -9.01 -14.65
C ILE A 59 -4.12 -9.30 -13.29
N ASP A 60 -4.41 -8.28 -12.49
CA ASP A 60 -5.09 -8.40 -11.20
C ASP A 60 -6.52 -8.95 -11.37
N LYS A 61 -7.20 -8.60 -12.48
CA LYS A 61 -8.49 -9.18 -12.87
C LYS A 61 -8.36 -10.65 -13.29
N VAL A 62 -7.27 -11.01 -14.00
CA VAL A 62 -7.00 -12.40 -14.41
C VAL A 62 -6.68 -13.30 -13.22
N PHE A 63 -5.98 -12.78 -12.22
CA PHE A 63 -5.58 -13.53 -11.03
C PHE A 63 -6.61 -13.48 -9.88
N ASP A 64 -7.79 -12.88 -10.11
CA ASP A 64 -8.87 -12.76 -9.14
C ASP A 64 -8.44 -12.07 -7.82
N VAL A 65 -7.67 -10.98 -7.98
CA VAL A 65 -7.21 -10.12 -6.88
C VAL A 65 -7.64 -8.67 -7.02
N TRP A 66 -8.48 -8.37 -8.03
CA TRP A 66 -9.00 -7.02 -8.28
C TRP A 66 -9.76 -6.42 -7.09
N ASN A 67 -10.42 -7.29 -6.32
CA ASN A 67 -11.20 -6.93 -5.14
C ASN A 67 -10.41 -7.10 -3.83
N ASP A 68 -9.09 -7.30 -3.89
CA ASP A 68 -8.27 -7.47 -2.71
C ASP A 68 -7.61 -6.16 -2.27
N VAL A 69 -7.29 -6.06 -0.97
CA VAL A 69 -6.41 -5.02 -0.41
C VAL A 69 -5.11 -5.67 0.03
N PHE A 70 -3.99 -5.17 -0.50
CA PHE A 70 -2.65 -5.69 -0.22
C PHE A 70 -1.90 -4.81 0.77
N LEU A 71 -1.27 -5.42 1.76
CA LEU A 71 -0.46 -4.76 2.76
C LEU A 71 0.93 -5.42 2.81
N ASP A 72 1.97 -4.62 2.66
CA ASP A 72 3.35 -5.06 2.78
C ASP A 72 3.75 -5.19 4.24
N THR A 73 4.56 -6.21 4.57
CA THR A 73 5.11 -6.38 5.91
C THR A 73 6.29 -5.44 6.20
N VAL A 74 6.71 -4.62 5.23
CA VAL A 74 7.82 -3.67 5.35
C VAL A 74 7.55 -2.43 4.49
N ASP A 75 8.02 -1.27 4.93
CA ASP A 75 8.06 -0.08 4.08
C ASP A 75 9.05 -0.31 2.92
N LEU A 76 8.53 -0.60 1.72
CA LEU A 76 9.34 -0.87 0.53
C LEU A 76 10.23 0.31 0.14
N HIS A 77 9.83 1.56 0.43
CA HIS A 77 10.68 2.72 0.15
C HIS A 77 11.97 2.62 0.98
N THR A 78 11.81 2.42 2.29
CA THR A 78 12.94 2.29 3.23
C THR A 78 13.76 1.04 2.93
N TYR A 79 13.11 -0.10 2.66
CA TYR A 79 13.78 -1.37 2.40
C TYR A 79 14.70 -1.32 1.17
N PHE A 80 14.25 -0.70 0.07
CA PHE A 80 15.03 -0.60 -1.16
C PHE A 80 15.84 0.69 -1.28
N SER A 81 15.81 1.58 -0.28
CA SER A 81 16.45 2.89 -0.29
C SER A 81 16.15 3.71 -1.55
N ARG A 82 14.90 3.66 -2.03
CA ARG A 82 14.42 4.36 -3.23
C ARG A 82 12.92 4.61 -3.16
N GLN A 83 12.39 5.44 -4.06
CA GLN A 83 10.96 5.72 -4.11
C GLN A 83 10.12 4.46 -4.31
N ASN A 84 8.94 4.42 -3.69
CA ASN A 84 7.98 3.35 -3.93
C ASN A 84 7.34 3.51 -5.32
N TYR A 85 7.28 2.43 -6.09
CA TYR A 85 6.70 2.44 -7.44
C TYR A 85 5.19 2.60 -7.46
N TYR A 86 4.50 2.20 -6.38
CA TYR A 86 3.06 2.38 -6.25
C TYR A 86 2.67 3.83 -5.98
N GLY A 87 3.54 4.59 -5.30
CA GLY A 87 3.43 6.04 -5.20
C GLY A 87 4.02 6.65 -3.94
N PRO A 88 3.95 7.98 -3.82
CA PRO A 88 4.65 8.75 -2.80
C PRO A 88 3.93 8.81 -1.45
N VAL A 89 2.71 8.28 -1.35
CA VAL A 89 1.92 8.29 -0.11
C VAL A 89 1.89 6.89 0.47
N LEU A 90 2.38 6.75 1.70
CA LEU A 90 2.45 5.50 2.43
C LEU A 90 1.55 5.56 3.67
N PHE A 91 0.56 4.67 3.73
CA PHE A 91 -0.17 4.39 4.96
C PHE A 91 0.60 3.36 5.77
N LYS A 92 0.89 3.68 7.03
CA LYS A 92 1.48 2.76 8.01
C LYS A 92 0.41 2.42 9.03
N LEU A 93 0.06 1.15 9.11
CA LEU A 93 -1.04 0.64 9.92
C LEU A 93 -0.49 -0.26 11.03
N THR A 94 -1.01 -0.15 12.24
CA THR A 94 -0.73 -1.16 13.30
C THR A 94 -1.27 -2.52 12.86
N THR A 95 -0.63 -3.62 13.30
CA THR A 95 -1.15 -4.98 13.11
C THR A 95 -2.32 -5.32 14.05
N ASP A 96 -2.66 -4.47 15.01
CA ASP A 96 -3.69 -4.74 16.03
C ASP A 96 -5.08 -5.06 15.44
N PHE A 97 -5.38 -4.58 14.22
CA PHE A 97 -6.63 -4.95 13.53
C PHE A 97 -6.79 -6.47 13.39
N LEU A 98 -5.71 -7.23 13.26
CA LEU A 98 -5.78 -8.69 13.19
C LEU A 98 -6.31 -9.33 14.48
N ASN A 99 -6.19 -8.66 15.63
CA ASN A 99 -6.70 -9.14 16.90
C ASN A 99 -8.10 -8.56 17.23
N GLU A 100 -8.50 -7.47 16.58
CA GLU A 100 -9.73 -6.73 16.91
C GLU A 100 -10.88 -6.95 15.94
N ILE A 101 -10.60 -7.24 14.66
CA ILE A 101 -11.63 -7.44 13.63
C ILE A 101 -11.42 -8.76 12.86
N ASP A 102 -12.54 -9.45 12.59
CA ASP A 102 -12.52 -10.65 11.75
C ASP A 102 -12.55 -10.23 10.27
N LEU A 103 -11.46 -10.52 9.58
CA LEU A 103 -11.23 -10.23 8.17
C LEU A 103 -10.84 -11.51 7.45
N ASP A 104 -11.17 -11.61 6.16
CA ASP A 104 -10.68 -12.71 5.32
C ASP A 104 -9.22 -12.44 4.89
N VAL A 105 -8.27 -12.78 5.78
CA VAL A 105 -6.84 -12.50 5.61
C VAL A 105 -6.11 -13.69 5.01
N TRP A 106 -5.40 -13.45 3.92
CA TRP A 106 -4.53 -14.39 3.22
C TRP A 106 -3.10 -13.83 3.23
N VAL A 107 -2.09 -14.67 3.02
CA VAL A 107 -0.70 -14.20 2.86
C VAL A 107 -0.13 -14.81 1.59
N THR A 108 0.41 -13.97 0.70
CA THR A 108 1.04 -14.42 -0.53
C THR A 108 2.44 -15.00 -0.27
N LYS A 109 2.84 -15.99 -1.07
CA LYS A 109 4.21 -16.50 -1.14
C LYS A 109 5.11 -15.59 -1.98
N ASP A 110 4.51 -14.83 -2.89
CA ASP A 110 5.18 -13.88 -3.79
C ASP A 110 4.23 -12.75 -4.23
N ASN A 111 4.77 -11.68 -4.82
CA ASN A 111 3.98 -10.61 -5.43
C ASN A 111 3.16 -11.16 -6.62
N PRO A 112 1.86 -10.82 -6.74
CA PRO A 112 1.00 -11.27 -7.84
C PRO A 112 1.55 -11.03 -9.24
N ILE A 113 2.41 -10.02 -9.44
CA ILE A 113 3.06 -9.76 -10.74
C ILE A 113 3.92 -10.92 -11.24
N ASN A 114 4.39 -11.79 -10.33
CA ASN A 114 5.21 -12.95 -10.65
C ASN A 114 4.38 -14.23 -10.87
N TRP A 115 3.06 -14.16 -10.71
CA TRP A 115 2.21 -15.33 -10.93
C TRP A 115 2.02 -15.61 -12.41
N ASN A 116 1.62 -16.85 -12.69
CA ASN A 116 1.10 -17.25 -13.99
C ASN A 116 -0.26 -17.93 -13.83
N VAL A 117 -0.98 -18.08 -14.95
CA VAL A 117 -2.35 -18.59 -14.98
C VAL A 117 -2.48 -20.07 -14.57
N GLU A 118 -1.38 -20.84 -14.59
CA GLU A 118 -1.36 -22.25 -14.20
C GLU A 118 -1.15 -22.44 -12.69
N MET A 119 -0.73 -21.39 -11.98
CA MET A 119 -0.50 -21.48 -10.54
C MET A 119 -1.81 -21.67 -9.77
N THR A 120 -1.83 -22.71 -8.95
CA THR A 120 -2.88 -22.97 -7.96
C THR A 120 -2.78 -22.01 -6.77
N ASP A 121 -3.87 -21.85 -6.03
CA ASP A 121 -3.87 -21.01 -4.81
C ASP A 121 -2.86 -21.47 -3.76
N LYS A 122 -2.59 -22.79 -3.67
CA LYS A 122 -1.57 -23.32 -2.74
C LYS A 122 -0.14 -22.92 -3.14
N GLN A 123 0.10 -22.63 -4.42
CA GLN A 123 1.38 -22.11 -4.90
C GLN A 123 1.46 -20.59 -4.72
N LYS A 124 0.34 -19.87 -4.81
CA LYS A 124 0.25 -18.42 -4.65
C LYS A 124 0.26 -17.96 -3.19
N TYR A 125 -0.37 -18.73 -2.30
CA TYR A 125 -0.64 -18.35 -0.92
C TYR A 125 -0.17 -19.41 0.07
N PHE A 126 0.08 -18.97 1.31
CA PHE A 126 0.14 -19.87 2.46
C PHE A 126 -1.27 -20.38 2.80
N VAL A 127 -1.36 -21.64 3.21
CA VAL A 127 -2.62 -22.32 3.56
C VAL A 127 -2.90 -22.29 5.05
N SER A 128 -1.90 -22.08 5.90
CA SER A 128 -2.02 -21.92 7.35
C SER A 128 -0.94 -20.99 7.91
N VAL A 129 -1.16 -20.49 9.14
CA VAL A 129 -0.14 -19.71 9.87
C VAL A 129 1.04 -20.59 10.26
N GLU A 130 0.81 -21.88 10.53
CA GLU A 130 1.86 -22.88 10.76
C GLU A 130 2.78 -23.01 9.54
N GLU A 131 2.23 -23.20 8.33
CA GLU A 131 3.04 -23.26 7.09
C GLU A 131 3.83 -21.95 6.90
N LEU A 132 3.19 -20.80 7.11
CA LEU A 132 3.86 -19.50 7.02
C LEU A 132 5.02 -19.38 8.03
N SER A 133 4.85 -19.87 9.26
CA SER A 133 5.86 -19.83 10.31
C SER A 133 7.06 -20.74 9.97
N GLU A 134 6.78 -21.99 9.59
CA GLU A 134 7.80 -22.99 9.22
C GLU A 134 8.63 -22.55 8.01
N ASN A 135 8.00 -21.84 7.07
CA ASN A 135 8.63 -21.42 5.82
C ASN A 135 9.02 -19.93 5.84
N TRP A 136 9.00 -19.27 7.00
CA TRP A 136 9.16 -17.82 7.09
C TRP A 136 10.44 -17.32 6.42
N GLU A 137 11.57 -17.99 6.64
CA GLU A 137 12.89 -17.63 6.09
C GLU A 137 13.11 -18.11 4.65
N GLN A 138 12.25 -18.98 4.12
CA GLN A 138 12.37 -19.50 2.76
C GLN A 138 11.87 -18.51 1.70
N TYR A 139 11.04 -17.56 2.12
CA TYR A 139 10.44 -16.53 1.26
C TYR A 139 10.88 -15.15 1.72
N GLN A 140 11.31 -14.30 0.79
CA GLN A 140 11.77 -12.95 1.12
C GLN A 140 10.63 -12.10 1.70
N ARG A 141 10.88 -11.38 2.79
CA ARG A 141 9.87 -10.60 3.53
C ARG A 141 9.07 -9.65 2.64
N GLN A 142 9.75 -8.87 1.81
CA GLN A 142 9.17 -7.88 0.91
C GLN A 142 8.37 -8.46 -0.27
N ARG A 143 8.35 -9.78 -0.43
CA ARG A 143 7.53 -10.48 -1.44
C ARG A 143 6.25 -11.06 -0.86
N LYS A 144 6.19 -11.20 0.48
CA LYS A 144 5.01 -11.67 1.20
C LYS A 144 4.11 -10.49 1.52
N MET A 145 2.90 -10.52 0.99
CA MET A 145 1.89 -9.49 1.24
C MET A 145 0.76 -10.11 2.08
N THR A 146 0.34 -9.38 3.10
CA THR A 146 -0.91 -9.66 3.81
C THR A 146 -2.06 -9.11 2.98
N THR A 147 -2.98 -9.97 2.59
CA THR A 147 -4.06 -9.65 1.65
C THR A 147 -5.40 -9.80 2.34
N ILE A 148 -6.26 -8.79 2.24
CA ILE A 148 -7.65 -8.86 2.68
C ILE A 148 -8.51 -9.12 1.46
N LYS A 149 -9.10 -10.31 1.40
CA LYS A 149 -9.79 -10.81 0.22
C LYS A 149 -11.16 -10.16 0.02
N ASN A 150 -11.53 -9.95 -1.25
CA ASN A 150 -12.90 -9.62 -1.66
C ASN A 150 -13.52 -8.44 -0.89
N ASN A 151 -12.73 -7.43 -0.61
CA ASN A 151 -13.14 -6.26 0.14
C ASN A 151 -13.78 -5.21 -0.77
N MET A 152 -15.08 -4.96 -0.58
CA MET A 152 -15.87 -3.99 -1.37
C MET A 152 -16.10 -2.65 -0.64
N ASP A 153 -15.64 -2.53 0.61
CA ASP A 153 -15.85 -1.37 1.46
C ASP A 153 -14.53 -0.71 1.89
N SER A 154 -14.63 0.46 2.51
CA SER A 154 -13.47 1.13 3.09
C SER A 154 -13.11 0.49 4.43
N ILE A 155 -11.84 0.15 4.62
CA ILE A 155 -11.35 -0.57 5.80
C ILE A 155 -10.09 0.06 6.40
N LEU A 156 -9.82 -0.30 7.65
CA LEU A 156 -8.56 -0.06 8.38
C LEU A 156 -8.15 1.39 8.66
N MET A 157 -8.99 2.39 8.40
CA MET A 157 -8.59 3.78 8.62
C MET A 157 -8.24 4.10 10.07
N ASP A 158 -8.98 3.51 11.01
CA ASP A 158 -8.74 3.69 12.45
C ASP A 158 -7.39 3.12 12.89
N TYR A 159 -6.87 2.14 12.15
CA TYR A 159 -5.59 1.48 12.40
C TYR A 159 -4.39 2.16 11.72
N VAL A 160 -4.62 3.18 10.89
CA VAL A 160 -3.52 4.00 10.33
C VAL A 160 -2.89 4.79 11.45
N GLU A 161 -1.59 4.62 11.72
CA GLU A 161 -0.87 5.44 12.69
C GLU A 161 -0.20 6.65 12.04
N GLU A 162 0.33 6.47 10.84
CA GLU A 162 1.03 7.50 10.09
C GLU A 162 0.67 7.45 8.60
N VAL A 163 0.58 8.64 7.99
CA VAL A 163 0.54 8.82 6.55
C VAL A 163 1.83 9.53 6.16
N ILE A 164 2.78 8.79 5.59
CA ILE A 164 4.10 9.30 5.23
C ILE A 164 4.08 9.71 3.76
N VAL A 165 4.50 10.95 3.47
CA VAL A 165 4.50 11.52 2.11
C VAL A 165 5.92 11.83 1.68
N ASP A 166 6.32 11.31 0.51
CA ASP A 166 7.63 11.56 -0.07
C ASP A 166 7.76 13.04 -0.51
N ASN A 167 8.91 13.65 -0.21
CA ASN A 167 9.26 14.97 -0.73
C ASN A 167 10.35 14.83 -1.80
N PRO A 168 9.98 14.78 -3.10
CA PRO A 168 10.96 14.69 -4.18
C PRO A 168 11.80 15.96 -4.33
N ALA A 169 11.37 17.10 -3.80
CA ALA A 169 11.95 18.42 -4.07
C ALA A 169 12.10 18.71 -5.60
N VAL A 170 11.16 18.21 -6.41
CA VAL A 170 11.09 18.39 -7.86
C VAL A 170 9.99 19.39 -8.21
N GLN A 171 10.25 20.19 -9.25
CA GLN A 171 9.30 21.17 -9.79
C GLN A 171 9.17 21.06 -11.32
N ILE A 172 8.03 21.46 -11.85
CA ILE A 172 7.83 21.64 -13.29
C ILE A 172 8.46 22.97 -13.71
N THR A 173 9.58 22.94 -14.43
CA THR A 173 10.35 24.14 -14.83
C THR A 173 9.50 25.22 -15.51
N LYS A 174 8.51 24.82 -16.33
CA LYS A 174 7.66 25.76 -17.08
C LYS A 174 6.65 26.51 -16.22
N THR A 175 6.15 25.90 -15.15
CA THR A 175 5.06 26.47 -14.33
C THR A 175 5.51 26.85 -12.92
N GLY A 176 6.69 26.42 -12.49
CA GLY A 176 7.15 26.54 -11.10
C GLY A 176 6.39 25.65 -10.11
N LEU A 177 5.52 24.75 -10.59
CA LEU A 177 4.74 23.87 -9.71
C LEU A 177 5.68 22.90 -9.00
N VAL A 178 5.67 22.92 -7.66
CA VAL A 178 6.41 21.98 -6.81
C VAL A 178 5.50 20.81 -6.45
N PHE A 179 5.86 19.60 -6.88
CA PHE A 179 5.00 18.42 -6.75
C PHE A 179 4.64 18.10 -5.29
N PHE A 180 5.60 18.19 -4.37
CA PHE A 180 5.37 17.97 -2.95
C PHE A 180 4.32 18.95 -2.37
N ASN A 181 4.42 20.23 -2.72
CA ASN A 181 3.52 21.24 -2.18
C ASN A 181 2.09 21.01 -2.67
N GLN A 182 1.94 20.65 -3.95
CA GLN A 182 0.62 20.36 -4.52
C GLN A 182 0.02 19.09 -3.88
N ALA A 183 0.79 18.00 -3.81
CA ALA A 183 0.37 16.76 -3.15
C ALA A 183 -0.08 16.98 -1.70
N MET A 184 0.69 17.75 -0.92
CA MET A 184 0.33 18.07 0.46
C MET A 184 -0.90 18.97 0.55
N ALA A 185 -1.12 19.89 -0.39
CA ALA A 185 -2.33 20.72 -0.43
C ALA A 185 -3.56 19.85 -0.70
N ASP A 186 -3.46 18.95 -1.68
CA ASP A 186 -4.52 18.03 -2.09
C ASP A 186 -4.88 17.04 -0.96
N LEU A 187 -3.89 16.44 -0.32
CA LEU A 187 -4.12 15.53 0.82
C LEU A 187 -4.65 16.28 2.06
N LYS A 188 -4.30 17.55 2.26
CA LYS A 188 -4.86 18.35 3.36
C LYS A 188 -6.30 18.78 3.12
N GLU A 189 -6.74 18.88 1.87
CA GLU A 189 -8.14 19.17 1.55
C GLU A 189 -9.05 18.05 2.02
N THR A 190 -8.64 16.79 1.81
CA THR A 190 -9.43 15.60 2.19
C THR A 190 -9.52 15.42 3.71
N LEU A 191 -8.58 15.97 4.49
CA LEU A 191 -8.63 15.98 5.96
C LEU A 191 -9.84 16.75 6.54
N LYS A 192 -10.46 17.65 5.76
CA LYS A 192 -11.71 18.32 6.19
C LYS A 192 -12.87 17.33 6.33
N ILE A 193 -12.79 16.22 5.61
CA ILE A 193 -13.79 15.16 5.56
C ILE A 193 -13.46 14.06 6.57
N ASN A 194 -12.17 13.83 6.85
CA ASN A 194 -11.71 12.77 7.75
C ASN A 194 -10.74 13.29 8.84
N PRO A 195 -11.27 13.88 9.93
CA PRO A 195 -10.47 14.46 11.02
C PRO A 195 -9.47 13.51 11.72
N PRO A 196 -9.76 12.19 11.90
CA PRO A 196 -8.84 11.24 12.52
C PRO A 196 -7.40 11.22 11.97
N LEU A 197 -7.21 11.57 10.69
CA LEU A 197 -5.88 11.58 10.07
C LEU A 197 -5.09 12.88 10.27
N LYS A 198 -5.71 13.95 10.79
CA LYS A 198 -5.15 15.31 10.75
C LYS A 198 -3.72 15.43 11.29
N ASN A 199 -3.40 14.68 12.34
CA ASN A 199 -2.08 14.74 13.00
C ASN A 199 -1.17 13.55 12.64
N LYS A 200 -1.59 12.69 11.71
CA LYS A 200 -0.88 11.48 11.31
C LYS A 200 0.05 11.70 10.10
N PHE A 201 -0.07 12.84 9.43
CA PHE A 201 0.77 13.17 8.26
C PHE A 201 2.21 13.48 8.65
N LYS A 202 3.16 12.82 7.98
CA LYS A 202 4.60 13.01 8.12
C LYS A 202 5.24 13.19 6.76
N THR A 203 6.21 14.09 6.66
CA THR A 203 7.08 14.15 5.48
C THR A 203 8.18 13.11 5.63
N ARG A 204 8.39 12.30 4.60
CA ARG A 204 9.49 11.34 4.60
C ARG A 204 10.82 12.07 4.70
N THR A 205 11.65 11.60 5.63
CA THR A 205 13.05 12.02 5.73
C THR A 205 13.93 10.89 5.18
N CYS A 206 14.72 11.21 4.17
CA CYS A 206 15.54 10.25 3.45
C CYS A 206 17.02 10.46 3.76
N ASN A 207 17.65 9.48 4.41
CA ASN A 207 19.08 9.46 4.70
C ASN A 207 19.75 8.38 3.84
N GLY A 208 20.51 8.77 2.81
CA GLY A 208 21.16 7.82 1.90
C GLY A 208 20.22 7.09 0.93
N CYS A 209 19.03 7.64 0.68
CA CYS A 209 18.05 7.09 -0.26
C CYS A 209 18.14 7.77 -1.63
N PHE A 210 18.00 6.98 -2.70
CA PHE A 210 18.06 7.45 -4.09
C PHE A 210 16.76 8.11 -4.57
N CYS A 211 15.71 8.19 -3.76
CA CYS A 211 14.38 8.64 -4.20
C CYS A 211 14.43 10.02 -4.86
N ARG A 212 15.16 10.99 -4.29
CA ARG A 212 15.25 12.35 -4.82
C ARG A 212 15.92 12.37 -6.18
N ASP A 213 17.04 11.67 -6.30
CA ASP A 213 17.77 11.55 -7.57
C ASP A 213 16.91 10.86 -8.63
N ASN A 214 16.26 9.76 -8.27
CA ASN A 214 15.38 9.04 -9.17
C ASN A 214 14.20 9.90 -9.63
N TYR A 215 13.52 10.62 -8.72
CA TYR A 215 12.44 11.53 -9.07
C TYR A 215 12.91 12.66 -9.99
N LEU A 216 14.12 13.16 -9.82
CA LEU A 216 14.66 14.26 -10.61
C LEU A 216 15.14 13.81 -12.00
N ASN A 217 15.79 12.64 -12.08
CA ASN A 217 16.59 12.25 -13.23
C ASN A 217 16.05 11.02 -13.99
N GLN A 218 15.19 10.21 -13.38
CA GLN A 218 14.74 8.93 -13.94
C GLN A 218 13.22 8.83 -14.11
N VAL A 219 12.44 9.56 -13.32
CA VAL A 219 10.97 9.58 -13.44
C VAL A 219 10.55 10.68 -14.42
N SER A 220 9.78 10.30 -15.44
CA SER A 220 9.31 11.23 -16.46
C SER A 220 8.35 12.27 -15.87
N VAL A 221 8.24 13.46 -16.49
CA VAL A 221 7.24 14.46 -16.06
C VAL A 221 5.80 13.90 -16.08
N PRO A 222 5.36 13.13 -17.11
CA PRO A 222 4.08 12.44 -17.06
C PRO A 222 3.91 11.50 -15.86
N ASP A 223 4.95 10.74 -15.49
CA ASP A 223 4.90 9.86 -14.32
C ASP A 223 4.87 10.65 -13.01
N LEU A 224 5.65 11.72 -12.89
CA LEU A 224 5.59 12.61 -11.72
C LEU A 224 4.17 13.17 -11.54
N LYS A 225 3.52 13.59 -12.63
CA LYS A 225 2.11 14.01 -12.59
C LYS A 225 1.21 12.88 -12.13
N ARG A 226 1.31 11.68 -12.74
CA ARG A 226 0.53 10.50 -12.35
C ARG A 226 0.69 10.14 -10.87
N LEU A 227 1.88 10.33 -10.30
CA LEU A 227 2.18 9.99 -8.92
C LEU A 227 1.70 11.04 -7.91
N PHE A 228 1.84 12.33 -8.22
CA PHE A 228 1.68 13.43 -7.26
C PHE A 228 0.45 14.32 -7.48
N LEU A 229 -0.18 14.28 -8.66
CA LEU A 229 -1.34 15.10 -9.04
C LEU A 229 -2.55 14.20 -9.34
#